data_AF-A0A1G8P913-F1
#
_entry.id   AF-A0A1G8P913-F1
#
_cell.length_a   1.000
_cell.length_b   1.000
_cell.length_c   1.000
_cell.angle_alpha   90.00
_cell.angle_beta   90.00
_cell.angle_gamma   90.00
#
_symmetry.space_group_name_H-M   'P 1'
#
loop_
_entity.id
_entity.type
_entity.pdbx_description
1 polymer ?
#
loop_
_entity_poly.entity_id
_entity_poly.type
_entity_poly.pdbx_seq_one_letter_code
_entity_poly.pdbx_strand_id
1 'polypeptide(L)'
;MKLIDKLDRLVSKFAVRDLMKYVMLGSFLVFLVDMTSNGLFSTFLYFNRNLILEGQVWRVLTFIFVPGSSSFFVIISFLFYFYIGRVLEMAWGTTRFNTYYFLGVLMSVIAGFFIGVTTTYYLNMTLFLAYAATFPDSQVNLYFVLPIKVKFLGLLYGAFILVEFVSASLAGRIAIGVSLLNFLLFFGPGFMKVQSRKSKTQKIRRNIEAAKYTTRVQSIHKCTSCGITEKDDPNMEFRYCSKCEGNYEYCEKHIRNHEHKSKVINMEDRRRES
;
A
#
# COMPACT_ATOMS: atom_id res chain seq x y z
N MET A 1 6.69 5.58 11.29
CA MET A 1 5.75 4.82 12.13
C MET A 1 5.62 5.41 13.53
N LYS A 2 6.69 5.90 14.17
CA LYS A 2 6.62 6.54 15.50
C LYS A 2 5.62 7.72 15.65
N LEU A 3 5.32 8.50 14.61
CA LEU A 3 4.38 9.64 14.69
C LEU A 3 2.91 9.17 14.75
N ILE A 4 2.49 8.33 13.82
CA ILE A 4 1.11 7.81 13.75
C ILE A 4 0.82 6.98 15.02
N ASP A 5 1.76 6.14 15.46
CA ASP A 5 1.57 5.34 16.67
C ASP A 5 1.44 6.20 17.94
N LYS A 6 2.05 7.40 17.97
CA LYS A 6 1.83 8.38 19.05
C LYS A 6 0.45 9.03 18.95
N LEU A 7 0.01 9.40 17.74
CA LEU A 7 -1.32 9.96 17.51
C LEU A 7 -2.42 8.95 17.90
N ASP A 8 -2.26 7.67 17.56
CA ASP A 8 -3.21 6.63 17.95
C ASP A 8 -3.32 6.47 19.47
N ARG A 9 -2.22 6.60 20.20
CA ARG A 9 -2.25 6.55 21.68
C ARG A 9 -2.96 7.75 22.30
N LEU A 10 -2.97 8.90 21.61
CA LEU A 10 -3.73 10.08 22.04
C LEU A 10 -5.22 9.89 21.74
N VAL A 11 -5.54 9.43 20.53
CA VAL A 11 -6.92 9.25 20.06
C VAL A 11 -7.60 8.06 20.73
N SER A 12 -6.86 7.02 21.16
CA SER A 12 -7.44 5.83 21.80
C SER A 12 -8.31 6.13 23.01
N LYS A 13 -8.02 7.22 23.74
CA LYS A 13 -8.82 7.67 24.89
C LYS A 13 -10.18 8.25 24.51
N PHE A 14 -10.31 8.79 23.30
CA PHE A 14 -11.50 9.46 22.77
C PHE A 14 -12.11 8.71 21.58
N ALA A 15 -11.68 7.48 21.34
CA ALA A 15 -12.07 6.71 20.18
C ALA A 15 -13.56 6.33 20.27
N VAL A 16 -14.36 6.84 19.35
CA VAL A 16 -15.79 6.53 19.21
C VAL A 16 -15.96 5.33 18.27
N ARG A 17 -16.69 4.31 18.70
CA ARG A 17 -17.05 3.16 17.86
C ARG A 17 -18.16 3.55 16.88
N ASP A 18 -18.07 3.07 15.64
CA ASP A 18 -18.99 3.43 14.55
C ASP A 18 -19.01 4.95 14.29
N LEU A 19 -17.86 5.63 14.27
CA LEU A 19 -17.79 7.08 14.12
C LEU A 19 -18.60 7.58 12.90
N MET A 20 -18.44 6.89 11.77
CA MET A 20 -19.08 7.28 10.52
C MET A 20 -20.61 7.15 10.56
N LYS A 21 -21.15 6.30 11.45
CA LYS A 21 -22.60 6.21 11.71
C LYS A 21 -23.14 7.53 12.25
N TYR A 22 -22.48 8.09 13.26
CA TYR A 22 -22.92 9.33 13.89
C TYR A 22 -22.76 10.52 12.94
N VAL A 23 -21.65 10.56 12.18
CA VAL A 23 -21.45 11.63 11.20
C VAL A 23 -22.52 11.57 10.10
N MET A 24 -22.77 10.41 9.50
CA MET A 24 -23.77 10.29 8.43
C MET A 24 -25.20 10.47 8.94
N LEU A 25 -25.52 10.01 10.16
CA LEU A 25 -26.81 10.26 10.78
C LEU A 25 -27.01 11.76 11.06
N GLY A 26 -25.98 12.44 11.56
CA GLY A 26 -26.00 13.89 11.75
C GLY A 26 -26.19 14.64 10.42
N SER A 27 -25.48 14.25 9.37
CA SER A 27 -25.67 14.82 8.03
C SER A 27 -27.05 14.58 7.46
N PHE A 28 -27.63 13.41 7.71
CA PHE A 28 -28.99 13.10 7.32
C PHE A 28 -30.01 13.99 8.06
N LEU A 29 -29.82 14.22 9.37
CA LEU A 29 -30.67 15.13 10.14
C LEU A 29 -30.56 16.58 9.65
N VAL A 30 -29.35 17.07 9.36
CA VAL A 30 -29.14 18.40 8.75
C VAL A 30 -29.87 18.50 7.41
N PHE A 31 -29.75 17.48 6.56
CA PHE A 31 -30.44 17.42 5.28
C PHE A 31 -31.97 17.49 5.44
N LEU A 32 -32.57 16.76 6.37
CA LEU A 32 -34.01 16.82 6.64
C LEU A 32 -34.47 18.21 7.08
N VAL A 33 -33.71 18.87 7.96
CA VAL A 33 -34.02 20.24 8.39
C VAL A 33 -33.91 21.20 7.20
N ASP A 34 -32.89 21.04 6.36
CA ASP A 34 -32.69 21.87 5.17
C ASP A 34 -33.82 21.74 4.13
N MET A 35 -34.51 20.60 4.08
CA MET A 35 -35.71 20.47 3.24
C MET A 35 -36.82 21.45 3.66
N THR A 36 -36.88 21.82 4.93
CA THR A 36 -37.85 22.81 5.46
C THR A 36 -37.30 24.23 5.46
N SER A 37 -35.99 24.40 5.71
CA SER A 37 -35.35 25.70 5.81
C SER A 37 -34.74 26.20 4.49
N ASN A 38 -34.97 25.51 3.37
CA ASN A 38 -34.39 25.83 2.05
C ASN A 38 -32.86 26.04 2.08
N GLY A 39 -32.12 25.21 2.83
CA GLY A 39 -30.65 25.29 2.91
C GLY A 39 -30.07 26.32 3.90
N LEU A 40 -30.92 27.07 4.61
CA LEU A 40 -30.45 28.04 5.62
C LEU A 40 -29.74 27.36 6.81
N PHE A 41 -30.17 26.16 7.20
CA PHE A 41 -29.57 25.44 8.32
C PHE A 41 -28.15 24.97 7.98
N SER A 42 -27.93 24.42 6.78
CA SER A 42 -26.57 24.16 6.27
C SER A 42 -25.70 25.41 6.27
N THR A 43 -26.25 26.56 5.88
CA THR A 43 -25.50 27.83 5.85
C THR A 43 -25.10 28.29 7.26
N PHE A 44 -25.89 27.97 8.28
CA PHE A 44 -25.56 28.23 9.69
C PHE A 44 -24.43 27.33 10.23
N LEU A 45 -24.31 26.11 9.71
CA LEU A 45 -23.33 25.10 10.13
C LEU A 45 -22.05 25.11 9.29
N TYR A 46 -22.10 25.65 8.08
CA TYR A 46 -20.99 25.68 7.13
C TYR A 46 -19.74 26.38 7.68
N PHE A 47 -18.57 25.90 7.31
CA PHE A 47 -17.31 26.51 7.74
C PHE A 47 -17.08 27.85 7.02
N ASN A 48 -17.11 28.94 7.77
CA ASN A 48 -16.77 30.27 7.26
C ASN A 48 -15.83 30.96 8.25
N ARG A 49 -14.59 31.25 7.81
CA ARG A 49 -13.57 31.88 8.63
C ARG A 49 -14.02 33.21 9.23
N ASN A 50 -14.62 34.09 8.44
CA ASN A 50 -14.96 35.44 8.89
C ASN A 50 -15.97 35.38 10.04
N LEU A 51 -17.01 34.55 9.88
CA LEU A 51 -18.03 34.32 10.91
C LEU A 51 -17.47 33.61 12.15
N ILE A 52 -16.49 32.72 11.98
CA ILE A 52 -15.80 32.09 13.12
C ILE A 52 -15.05 33.13 13.94
N LEU A 53 -14.35 34.06 13.27
CA LEU A 53 -13.62 35.15 13.93
C LEU A 53 -14.56 36.17 14.61
N GLU A 54 -15.79 36.30 14.12
CA GLU A 54 -16.87 37.10 14.73
C GLU A 54 -17.57 36.39 15.92
N GLY A 55 -17.16 35.17 16.26
CA GLY A 55 -17.64 34.44 17.45
C GLY A 55 -18.46 33.19 17.18
N GLN A 56 -18.73 32.82 15.91
CA GLN A 56 -19.49 31.61 15.55
C GLN A 56 -18.62 30.34 15.57
N VAL A 57 -18.04 30.01 16.74
CA VAL A 57 -17.02 28.97 16.91
C VAL A 57 -17.52 27.54 16.61
N TRP A 58 -18.83 27.29 16.69
CA TRP A 58 -19.40 25.96 16.39
C TRP A 58 -19.18 25.52 14.95
N ARG A 59 -18.99 26.46 14.01
CA ARG A 59 -18.73 26.18 12.57
C ARG A 59 -17.45 25.36 12.35
N VAL A 60 -16.51 25.39 13.30
CA VAL A 60 -15.28 24.59 13.26
C VAL A 60 -15.57 23.08 13.40
N LEU A 61 -16.66 22.70 14.06
CA LEU A 61 -17.04 21.30 14.26
C LEU A 61 -18.26 20.90 13.42
N THR A 62 -19.23 21.81 13.31
CA THR A 62 -20.53 21.51 12.69
C THR A 62 -20.46 21.33 11.17
N PHE A 63 -19.45 21.87 10.50
CA PHE A 63 -19.27 21.72 9.05
C PHE A 63 -19.18 20.25 8.59
N ILE A 64 -18.76 19.35 9.50
CA ILE A 64 -18.64 17.91 9.23
C ILE A 64 -20.01 17.29 8.92
N PHE A 65 -21.09 17.88 9.45
CA PHE A 65 -22.45 17.41 9.21
C PHE A 65 -23.09 18.05 7.98
N VAL A 66 -22.50 19.07 7.37
CA VAL A 66 -23.11 19.75 6.21
C VAL A 66 -23.14 18.81 5.00
N PRO A 67 -24.32 18.54 4.41
CA PRO A 67 -24.46 17.68 3.25
C PRO A 67 -23.79 18.30 2.02
N GLY A 68 -23.14 17.46 1.20
CA GLY A 68 -22.47 17.91 -0.03
C GLY A 68 -23.41 18.22 -1.20
N SER A 69 -24.69 17.87 -1.09
CA SER A 69 -25.71 18.12 -2.11
C SER A 69 -27.08 18.25 -1.47
N SER A 70 -27.91 19.11 -2.03
CA SER A 70 -29.34 19.26 -1.68
C SER A 70 -30.25 18.28 -2.45
N SER A 71 -29.70 17.52 -3.39
CA SER A 71 -30.47 16.52 -4.15
C SER A 71 -30.89 15.36 -3.24
N PHE A 72 -32.11 14.85 -3.44
CA PHE A 72 -32.60 13.65 -2.74
C PHE A 72 -31.65 12.44 -2.87
N PHE A 73 -30.92 12.34 -3.99
CA PHE A 73 -29.93 11.28 -4.21
C PHE A 73 -28.75 11.32 -3.23
N VAL A 74 -28.56 12.39 -2.45
CA VAL A 74 -27.52 12.47 -1.41
C VAL A 74 -27.67 11.39 -0.34
N ILE A 75 -28.88 10.86 -0.13
CA ILE A 75 -29.15 9.77 0.82
C ILE A 75 -28.35 8.52 0.45
N ILE A 76 -28.18 8.25 -0.86
CA ILE A 76 -27.37 7.14 -1.35
C ILE A 76 -25.91 7.33 -0.93
N SER A 77 -25.40 8.58 -1.02
CA SER A 77 -24.07 8.93 -0.56
C SER A 77 -23.91 8.70 0.96
N PHE A 78 -24.89 9.08 1.78
CA PHE A 78 -24.84 8.83 3.22
C PHE A 78 -24.74 7.35 3.55
N LEU A 79 -25.57 6.52 2.92
CA LEU A 79 -25.54 5.07 3.09
C LEU A 79 -24.21 4.48 2.64
N PHE A 80 -23.69 4.95 1.50
CA PHE A 80 -22.41 4.51 0.96
C PHE A 80 -21.25 4.85 1.92
N TYR A 81 -21.15 6.10 2.37
CA TYR A 81 -20.10 6.55 3.28
C TYR A 81 -20.21 5.91 4.67
N PHE A 82 -21.43 5.68 5.16
CA PHE A 82 -21.66 4.89 6.37
C PHE A 82 -21.11 3.46 6.20
N TYR A 83 -21.44 2.78 5.10
CA TYR A 83 -20.99 1.43 4.81
C TYR A 83 -19.45 1.35 4.72
N ILE A 84 -18.82 2.17 3.87
CA ILE A 84 -17.36 2.11 3.72
C ILE A 84 -16.62 2.52 4.99
N GLY A 85 -17.16 3.48 5.75
CA GLY A 85 -16.60 3.89 7.03
C GLY A 85 -16.61 2.74 8.04
N ARG A 86 -17.74 2.03 8.16
CA ARG A 86 -17.85 0.86 9.05
C ARG A 86 -16.92 -0.28 8.62
N VAL A 87 -16.82 -0.56 7.32
CA VAL A 87 -15.93 -1.61 6.81
C VAL A 87 -14.46 -1.26 7.07
N LEU A 88 -14.06 -0.01 6.85
CA LEU A 88 -12.72 0.48 7.18
C LEU A 88 -12.43 0.39 8.69
N GLU A 89 -13.38 0.81 9.53
CA GLU A 89 -13.23 0.76 10.99
C GLU A 89 -13.03 -0.68 11.49
N MET A 90 -13.81 -1.63 10.96
CA MET A 90 -13.65 -3.05 11.28
C MET A 90 -12.28 -3.60 10.85
N ALA A 91 -11.76 -3.12 9.72
CA ALA A 91 -10.49 -3.59 9.15
C ALA A 91 -9.26 -3.05 9.88
N TRP A 92 -9.31 -1.77 10.28
CA TRP A 92 -8.16 -1.07 10.87
C TRP A 92 -8.19 -1.03 12.39
N GLY A 93 -9.36 -1.28 12.98
CA GLY A 93 -9.66 -1.02 14.38
C GLY A 93 -10.10 0.43 14.61
N THR A 94 -11.01 0.60 15.57
CA THR A 94 -11.65 1.89 15.92
C THR A 94 -10.64 3.02 16.14
N THR A 95 -9.54 2.77 16.86
CA THR A 95 -8.53 3.81 17.13
C THR A 95 -7.88 4.33 15.86
N ARG A 96 -7.39 3.45 14.99
CA ARG A 96 -6.67 3.84 13.76
C ARG A 96 -7.59 4.60 12.81
N PHE A 97 -8.83 4.13 12.67
CA PHE A 97 -9.84 4.80 11.86
C PHE A 97 -10.14 6.20 12.37
N ASN A 98 -10.36 6.35 13.68
CA ASN A 98 -10.61 7.65 14.29
C ASN A 98 -9.42 8.60 14.17
N THR A 99 -8.18 8.09 14.31
CA THR A 99 -6.99 8.92 14.07
C THR A 99 -6.94 9.42 12.64
N TYR A 100 -7.23 8.56 11.66
CA TYR A 100 -7.27 8.94 10.26
C TYR A 100 -8.32 10.02 9.98
N TYR A 101 -9.53 9.83 10.51
CA TYR A 101 -10.64 10.76 10.30
C TYR A 101 -10.41 12.10 11.00
N PHE A 102 -10.04 12.09 12.29
CA PHE A 102 -9.78 13.30 13.06
C PHE A 102 -8.56 14.07 12.56
N LEU A 103 -7.50 13.38 12.13
CA LEU A 103 -6.36 14.05 11.51
C LEU A 103 -6.78 14.75 10.21
N GLY A 104 -7.61 14.09 9.40
CA GLY A 104 -8.20 14.69 8.21
C GLY A 104 -8.99 15.94 8.56
N VAL A 105 -9.95 15.85 9.49
CA VAL A 105 -10.76 16.99 9.93
C VAL A 105 -9.88 18.15 10.42
N LEU A 106 -8.89 17.87 11.27
CA LEU A 106 -7.97 18.87 11.79
C LEU A 106 -7.17 19.56 10.66
N MET A 107 -6.67 18.77 9.71
CA MET A 107 -6.01 19.27 8.52
C MET A 107 -6.92 20.16 7.67
N SER A 108 -8.18 19.74 7.44
CA SER A 108 -9.17 20.51 6.70
C SER A 108 -9.57 21.81 7.41
N VAL A 109 -9.66 21.81 8.74
CA VAL A 109 -9.92 23.01 9.55
C VAL A 109 -8.76 24.00 9.44
N ILE A 110 -7.52 23.53 9.59
CA ILE A 110 -6.33 24.37 9.44
C ILE A 110 -6.30 25.00 8.04
N ALA A 111 -6.50 24.20 6.99
CA ALA A 111 -6.59 24.70 5.62
C ALA A 111 -7.75 25.71 5.44
N GLY A 112 -8.90 25.46 6.07
CA GLY A 112 -10.06 26.34 6.07
C GLY A 112 -9.79 27.72 6.67
N PHE A 113 -8.95 27.81 7.72
CA PHE A 113 -8.54 29.10 8.26
C PHE A 113 -7.63 29.91 7.31
N PHE A 114 -6.81 29.24 6.50
CA PHE A 114 -6.02 29.93 5.48
C PHE A 114 -6.86 30.34 4.26
N ILE A 115 -7.70 29.43 3.77
CA ILE A 115 -8.49 29.59 2.54
C ILE A 115 -9.73 30.48 2.77
N GLY A 116 -10.32 30.42 3.96
CA GLY A 116 -11.56 31.08 4.33
C GLY A 116 -12.76 30.12 4.43
N VAL A 117 -12.70 28.98 3.73
CA VAL A 117 -13.77 27.99 3.64
C VAL A 117 -13.22 26.57 3.60
N THR A 118 -13.99 25.60 4.10
CA THR A 118 -13.67 24.17 3.96
C THR A 118 -14.96 23.33 3.98
N THR A 119 -14.91 22.14 3.38
CA THR A 119 -16.05 21.22 3.27
C THR A 119 -15.62 19.79 3.53
N THR A 120 -16.59 18.89 3.70
CA THR A 120 -16.36 17.45 3.85
C THR A 120 -16.05 16.75 2.53
N TYR A 121 -16.09 17.45 1.39
CA TYR A 121 -15.92 16.88 0.06
C TYR A 121 -14.60 16.11 -0.06
N TYR A 122 -13.47 16.77 0.18
CA TYR A 122 -12.15 16.14 0.06
C TYR A 122 -11.86 15.13 1.18
N LEU A 123 -12.48 15.29 2.36
CA LEU A 123 -12.43 14.29 3.44
C LEU A 123 -13.10 12.98 3.02
N ASN A 124 -14.32 13.08 2.49
CA ASN A 124 -15.07 11.94 1.99
C ASN A 124 -14.36 11.31 0.77
N MET A 125 -13.74 12.12 -0.08
CA MET A 125 -12.96 11.63 -1.21
C MET A 125 -11.76 10.80 -0.77
N THR A 126 -11.01 11.28 0.22
CA THR A 126 -9.84 10.55 0.75
C THR A 126 -10.24 9.30 1.53
N LEU A 127 -11.39 9.32 2.22
CA LEU A 127 -11.99 8.14 2.83
C LEU A 127 -12.34 7.07 1.80
N PHE A 128 -12.92 7.46 0.66
CA PHE A 128 -13.16 6.54 -0.45
C PHE A 128 -11.85 5.97 -1.03
N LEU A 129 -10.83 6.82 -1.20
CA LEU A 129 -9.52 6.37 -1.68
C LEU A 129 -8.86 5.39 -0.68
N ALA A 130 -9.05 5.62 0.63
CA ALA A 130 -8.62 4.71 1.69
C ALA A 130 -9.32 3.35 1.59
N TYR A 131 -10.63 3.35 1.34
CA TYR A 131 -11.40 2.13 1.09
C TYR A 131 -10.87 1.39 -0.15
N ALA A 132 -10.65 2.10 -1.26
CA ALA A 132 -10.14 1.53 -2.50
C ALA A 132 -8.73 0.94 -2.37
N ALA A 133 -7.86 1.58 -1.58
CA ALA A 133 -6.52 1.08 -1.32
C ALA A 133 -6.50 -0.15 -0.40
N THR A 134 -7.46 -0.25 0.53
CA THR A 134 -7.57 -1.37 1.48
C THR A 134 -8.25 -2.58 0.85
N PHE A 135 -9.30 -2.34 0.04
CA PHE A 135 -10.16 -3.36 -0.54
C PHE A 135 -10.25 -3.27 -2.06
N PRO A 136 -9.13 -3.39 -2.80
CA PRO A 136 -9.10 -3.16 -4.24
C PRO A 136 -9.97 -4.17 -5.05
N ASP A 137 -10.14 -5.38 -4.54
CA ASP A 137 -10.92 -6.45 -5.19
C ASP A 137 -12.38 -6.50 -4.73
N SER A 138 -12.80 -5.64 -3.79
CA SER A 138 -14.21 -5.49 -3.45
C SER A 138 -15.02 -5.01 -4.67
N GLN A 139 -16.28 -5.42 -4.76
CA GLN A 139 -17.16 -5.10 -5.87
C GLN A 139 -18.26 -4.15 -5.40
N VAL A 140 -18.51 -3.12 -6.20
CA VAL A 140 -19.68 -2.25 -6.06
C VAL A 140 -20.54 -2.45 -7.29
N ASN A 141 -21.81 -2.79 -7.07
CA ASN A 141 -22.75 -3.04 -8.16
C ASN A 141 -23.31 -1.70 -8.64
N LEU A 142 -22.84 -1.21 -9.79
CA LEU A 142 -23.37 -0.02 -10.42
C LEU A 142 -24.79 -0.30 -10.91
N TYR A 143 -25.76 0.51 -10.46
CA TYR A 143 -27.19 0.34 -10.75
C TYR A 143 -27.74 -1.07 -10.47
N PHE A 144 -27.12 -1.82 -9.54
CA PHE A 144 -27.45 -3.22 -9.26
C PHE A 144 -27.24 -4.20 -10.43
N VAL A 145 -26.63 -3.76 -11.55
CA VAL A 145 -26.43 -4.59 -12.75
C VAL A 145 -24.96 -4.92 -12.99
N LEU A 146 -24.06 -3.94 -12.90
CA LEU A 146 -22.65 -4.12 -13.29
C LEU A 146 -21.74 -4.16 -12.04
N PRO A 147 -21.17 -5.32 -11.67
CA PRO A 147 -20.20 -5.42 -10.59
C PRO A 147 -18.86 -4.83 -11.04
N ILE A 148 -18.50 -3.65 -10.54
CA ILE A 148 -17.22 -3.01 -10.84
C ILE A 148 -16.31 -3.15 -9.63
N LYS A 149 -15.06 -3.60 -9.86
CA LYS A 149 -14.05 -3.67 -8.81
C LYS A 149 -13.64 -2.26 -8.37
N VAL A 150 -13.56 -2.06 -7.06
CA VAL A 150 -13.28 -0.75 -6.46
C VAL A 150 -11.91 -0.20 -6.86
N LYS A 151 -10.92 -1.04 -7.18
CA LYS A 151 -9.64 -0.55 -7.72
C LYS A 151 -9.77 0.31 -8.98
N PHE A 152 -10.73 0.02 -9.85
CA PHE A 152 -10.96 0.83 -11.06
C PHE A 152 -11.64 2.15 -10.71
N LEU A 153 -12.60 2.14 -9.79
CA LEU A 153 -13.21 3.38 -9.29
C LEU A 153 -12.15 4.23 -8.58
N GLY A 154 -11.32 3.65 -7.71
CA GLY A 154 -10.25 4.35 -7.02
C GLY A 154 -9.24 4.98 -8.00
N LEU A 155 -8.90 4.29 -9.09
CA LEU A 155 -8.03 4.83 -10.14
C LEU A 155 -8.70 6.00 -10.88
N LEU A 156 -9.95 5.83 -11.31
CA LEU A 156 -10.73 6.88 -11.97
C LEU A 156 -10.85 8.12 -11.07
N TYR A 157 -11.14 7.89 -9.79
CA TYR A 157 -11.28 8.94 -8.79
C TYR A 157 -9.96 9.65 -8.50
N GLY A 158 -8.85 8.90 -8.41
CA GLY A 158 -7.52 9.47 -8.32
C GLY A 158 -7.17 10.33 -9.53
N ALA A 159 -7.50 9.89 -10.74
CA ALA A 159 -7.32 10.68 -11.96
C ALA A 159 -8.19 11.96 -11.94
N PHE A 160 -9.43 11.86 -11.49
CA PHE A 160 -10.32 13.01 -11.33
C PHE A 160 -9.72 14.06 -10.37
N ILE A 161 -9.21 13.63 -9.21
CA ILE A 161 -8.55 14.53 -8.25
C ILE A 161 -7.32 15.19 -8.87
N LEU A 162 -6.55 14.49 -9.71
CA LEU A 162 -5.38 15.09 -10.39
C LEU A 162 -5.80 16.16 -11.41
N VAL A 163 -6.85 15.91 -12.18
CA VAL A 163 -7.40 16.91 -13.11
C VAL A 163 -7.93 18.13 -12.34
N GLU A 164 -8.66 17.89 -11.25
CA GLU A 164 -9.16 18.94 -10.36
C GLU A 164 -8.00 19.74 -9.76
N PHE A 165 -6.91 19.09 -9.34
CA PHE A 165 -5.73 19.75 -8.79
C PHE A 165 -5.05 20.70 -9.79
N VAL A 166 -4.91 20.27 -11.06
CA VAL A 166 -4.27 21.10 -12.09
C VAL A 166 -5.14 22.31 -12.44
N SER A 167 -6.46 22.11 -12.53
CA SER A 167 -7.43 23.14 -12.90
C SER A 167 -7.85 24.05 -11.74
N ALA A 168 -7.64 23.63 -10.49
CA ALA A 168 -8.04 24.37 -9.30
C ALA A 168 -7.20 25.65 -9.07
N SER A 169 -7.84 26.61 -8.42
CA SER A 169 -7.17 27.79 -7.83
C SER A 169 -6.17 27.39 -6.75
N LEU A 170 -5.30 28.32 -6.32
CA LEU A 170 -4.36 28.07 -5.23
C LEU A 170 -5.05 27.54 -3.96
N ALA A 171 -6.22 28.10 -3.64
CA ALA A 171 -7.06 27.65 -2.54
C ALA A 171 -7.51 26.19 -2.71
N GLY A 172 -8.03 25.83 -3.89
CA GLY A 172 -8.44 24.46 -4.19
C GLY A 172 -7.26 23.47 -4.14
N ARG A 173 -6.09 23.86 -4.67
CA ARG A 173 -4.86 23.06 -4.60
C ARG A 173 -4.42 22.78 -3.16
N ILE A 174 -4.50 23.79 -2.28
CA ILE A 174 -4.19 23.61 -0.85
C ILE A 174 -5.19 22.65 -0.22
N ALA A 175 -6.49 22.82 -0.47
CA ALA A 175 -7.53 21.94 0.09
C ALA A 175 -7.37 20.46 -0.34
N ILE A 176 -7.12 20.25 -1.64
CA ILE A 176 -6.82 18.92 -2.21
C ILE A 176 -5.53 18.36 -1.61
N GLY A 177 -4.46 19.15 -1.63
CA GLY A 177 -3.13 18.73 -1.17
C GLY A 177 -3.12 18.32 0.30
N VAL A 178 -3.80 19.08 1.16
CA VAL A 178 -3.93 18.79 2.59
C VAL A 178 -4.73 17.51 2.82
N SER A 179 -5.80 17.30 2.08
CA SER A 179 -6.62 16.08 2.19
C SER A 179 -5.85 14.85 1.69
N LEU A 180 -5.18 14.96 0.54
CA LEU A 180 -4.31 13.91 0.01
C LEU A 180 -3.12 13.61 0.93
N LEU A 181 -2.58 14.63 1.60
CA LEU A 181 -1.51 14.44 2.58
C LEU A 181 -1.95 13.51 3.70
N ASN A 182 -3.18 13.66 4.22
CA ASN A 182 -3.73 12.72 5.21
C ASN A 182 -3.73 11.27 4.69
N PHE A 183 -4.21 11.05 3.47
CA PHE A 183 -4.17 9.74 2.82
C PHE A 183 -2.73 9.21 2.65
N LEU A 184 -1.81 10.03 2.13
CA LEU A 184 -0.43 9.65 1.88
C LEU A 184 0.34 9.34 3.17
N LEU A 185 0.03 9.99 4.29
CA LEU A 185 0.66 9.69 5.57
C LEU A 185 0.37 8.26 6.04
N PHE A 186 -0.86 7.79 5.86
CA PHE A 186 -1.28 6.45 6.27
C PHE A 186 -0.84 5.36 5.28
N PHE A 187 -0.99 5.60 3.97
CA PHE A 187 -0.73 4.57 2.97
C PHE A 187 0.64 4.65 2.29
N GLY A 188 1.27 5.83 2.25
CA GLY A 188 2.58 6.04 1.64
C GLY A 188 3.67 5.08 2.15
N PRO A 189 3.81 4.87 3.47
CA PRO A 189 4.78 3.90 4.00
C PRO A 189 4.51 2.45 3.55
N GLY A 190 3.25 2.08 3.34
CA GLY A 190 2.84 0.75 2.85
C GLY A 190 3.25 0.55 1.39
N PHE A 191 2.93 1.52 0.52
CA PHE A 191 3.32 1.48 -0.89
C PHE A 191 4.83 1.43 -1.07
N MET A 192 5.60 2.24 -0.32
CA MET A 192 7.06 2.23 -0.37
C MET A 192 7.67 0.88 0.07
N LYS A 193 7.10 0.22 1.09
CA LYS A 193 7.55 -1.11 1.54
C LYS A 193 7.23 -2.21 0.53
N VAL A 194 6.05 -2.19 -0.08
CA VAL A 194 5.67 -3.15 -1.14
C VAL A 194 6.56 -2.98 -2.37
N GLN A 195 6.83 -1.74 -2.77
CA GLN A 195 7.73 -1.44 -3.89
C GLN A 195 9.17 -1.90 -3.61
N SER A 196 9.68 -1.65 -2.39
CA SER A 196 11.01 -2.12 -1.96
C SER A 196 11.10 -3.65 -1.92
N ARG A 197 10.04 -4.34 -1.47
CA ARG A 197 9.97 -5.81 -1.48
C ARG A 197 9.90 -6.37 -2.89
N LYS A 198 9.08 -5.83 -3.78
CA LYS A 198 9.04 -6.22 -5.20
C LYS A 198 10.41 -6.05 -5.87
N SER A 199 11.09 -4.94 -5.61
CA SER A 199 12.45 -4.68 -6.10
C SER A 199 13.49 -5.69 -5.57
N LYS A 200 13.45 -6.02 -4.27
CA LYS A 200 14.32 -7.04 -3.67
C LYS A 200 14.04 -8.45 -4.21
N THR A 201 12.77 -8.85 -4.30
CA THR A 201 12.39 -10.16 -4.86
C THR A 201 12.74 -10.28 -6.33
N GLN A 202 12.60 -9.20 -7.11
CA GLN A 202 13.01 -9.16 -8.52
C GLN A 202 14.54 -9.24 -8.66
N LYS A 203 15.31 -8.56 -7.80
CA LYS A 203 16.78 -8.72 -7.74
C LYS A 203 17.19 -10.15 -7.36
N ILE A 204 16.55 -10.74 -6.36
CA ILE A 204 16.82 -12.13 -5.95
C ILE A 204 16.50 -13.10 -7.08
N ARG A 205 15.36 -12.94 -7.78
CA ARG A 205 15.02 -13.78 -8.94
C ARG A 205 16.06 -13.66 -10.05
N ARG A 206 16.49 -12.44 -10.40
CA ARG A 206 17.57 -12.21 -11.36
C ARG A 206 18.89 -12.86 -10.93
N ASN A 207 19.24 -12.77 -9.64
CA ASN A 207 20.45 -13.40 -9.12
C ASN A 207 20.35 -14.93 -9.15
N ILE A 208 19.17 -15.51 -8.87
CA ILE A 208 18.94 -16.96 -8.96
C ILE A 208 18.97 -17.42 -10.42
N GLU A 209 18.39 -16.68 -11.35
CA GLU A 209 18.45 -16.98 -12.79
C GLU A 209 19.88 -16.89 -13.32
N ALA A 210 20.62 -15.84 -12.95
CA ALA A 210 22.03 -15.70 -13.28
C ALA A 210 22.87 -16.85 -12.68
N ALA A 211 22.64 -17.21 -11.41
CA ALA A 211 23.32 -18.34 -10.77
C ALA A 211 22.96 -19.68 -11.43
N LYS A 212 21.69 -19.91 -11.81
CA LYS A 212 21.27 -21.11 -12.55
C LYS A 212 21.95 -21.22 -13.90
N TYR A 213 22.15 -20.10 -14.61
CA TYR A 213 22.91 -20.08 -15.85
C TYR A 213 24.38 -20.45 -15.59
N THR A 214 25.02 -19.89 -14.57
CA THR A 214 26.40 -20.22 -14.19
C THR A 214 26.55 -21.69 -13.78
N THR A 215 25.62 -22.25 -13.00
CA THR A 215 25.67 -23.66 -12.58
C THR A 215 25.44 -24.63 -13.74
N ARG A 216 24.55 -24.33 -14.70
CA ARG A 216 24.39 -25.13 -15.93
C ARG A 216 25.63 -25.10 -16.83
N VAL A 217 26.48 -24.08 -16.69
CA VAL A 217 27.71 -23.91 -17.46
C VAL A 217 28.92 -24.54 -16.73
N GLN A 218 28.81 -24.98 -15.48
CA GLN A 218 29.84 -25.80 -14.86
C GLN A 218 29.68 -27.25 -15.32
N SER A 219 30.75 -27.87 -15.83
CA SER A 219 30.76 -29.30 -16.13
C SER A 219 30.65 -30.10 -14.83
N ILE A 220 29.73 -31.06 -14.79
CA ILE A 220 29.52 -31.94 -13.62
C ILE A 220 30.67 -32.95 -13.53
N HIS A 221 31.14 -33.43 -14.68
CA HIS A 221 32.19 -34.43 -14.80
C HIS A 221 33.48 -33.87 -15.37
N LYS A 222 34.60 -34.20 -14.71
CA LYS A 222 35.96 -33.83 -15.13
C LYS A 222 36.92 -34.97 -14.85
N CYS A 223 37.65 -35.42 -15.86
CA CYS A 223 38.66 -36.45 -15.68
C CYS A 223 39.84 -35.94 -14.86
N THR A 224 40.20 -36.68 -13.82
CA THR A 224 41.32 -36.36 -12.90
C THR A 224 42.69 -36.46 -13.58
N SER A 225 42.82 -37.26 -14.65
CA SER A 225 44.11 -37.51 -15.34
C SER A 225 44.38 -36.51 -16.46
N CYS A 226 43.44 -36.32 -17.39
CA CYS A 226 43.64 -35.44 -18.55
C CYS A 226 42.85 -34.12 -18.50
N GLY A 227 41.95 -33.95 -17.52
CA GLY A 227 41.16 -32.73 -17.36
C GLY A 227 39.98 -32.56 -18.33
N ILE A 228 39.76 -33.50 -19.27
CA ILE A 228 38.62 -33.46 -20.20
C ILE A 228 37.29 -33.45 -19.44
N THR A 229 36.31 -32.71 -19.96
CA THR A 229 34.99 -32.56 -19.35
C THR A 229 33.89 -33.06 -20.27
N GLU A 230 32.70 -33.31 -19.72
CA GLU A 230 31.49 -33.71 -20.48
C GLU A 230 31.10 -32.70 -21.58
N LYS A 231 31.58 -31.45 -21.50
CA LYS A 231 31.37 -30.43 -22.52
C LYS A 231 32.24 -30.60 -23.76
N ASP A 232 33.41 -31.20 -23.60
CA ASP A 232 34.37 -31.39 -24.69
C ASP A 232 33.99 -32.60 -25.56
N ASP A 233 33.35 -33.61 -24.96
CA ASP A 233 32.83 -34.80 -25.65
C ASP A 233 31.55 -35.33 -24.96
N PRO A 234 30.35 -35.05 -25.51
CA PRO A 234 29.07 -35.42 -24.90
C PRO A 234 28.78 -36.92 -24.79
N ASN A 235 29.50 -37.77 -25.55
CA ASN A 235 29.30 -39.23 -25.52
C ASN A 235 30.31 -39.95 -24.62
N MET A 236 31.23 -39.22 -23.98
CA MET A 236 32.28 -39.79 -23.15
C MET A 236 31.73 -40.20 -21.78
N GLU A 237 31.91 -41.47 -21.41
CA GLU A 237 31.54 -41.93 -20.08
C GLU A 237 32.60 -41.58 -19.02
N PHE A 238 32.13 -41.04 -17.90
CA PHE A 238 32.95 -40.80 -16.71
C PHE A 238 32.58 -41.83 -15.63
N ARG A 239 33.60 -42.48 -15.07
CA ARG A 239 33.44 -43.52 -14.06
C ARG A 239 34.37 -43.28 -12.88
N TYR A 240 33.94 -43.71 -11.69
CA TYR A 240 34.77 -43.72 -10.50
C TYR A 240 35.63 -44.97 -10.46
N CYS A 241 36.86 -44.83 -9.98
CA CYS A 241 37.72 -45.98 -9.72
C CYS A 241 37.48 -46.52 -8.31
N SER A 242 37.11 -47.81 -8.20
CA SER A 242 36.87 -48.47 -6.91
C SER A 242 38.12 -48.65 -6.04
N LYS A 243 39.32 -48.52 -6.63
CA LYS A 243 40.61 -48.69 -5.96
C LYS A 243 41.24 -47.37 -5.50
N CYS A 244 40.74 -46.24 -5.98
CA CYS A 244 41.24 -44.92 -5.57
C CYS A 244 40.54 -44.48 -4.27
N GLU A 245 41.30 -43.85 -3.37
CA GLU A 245 40.75 -43.32 -2.12
C GLU A 245 40.29 -41.87 -2.31
N GLY A 246 39.05 -41.72 -2.76
CA GLY A 246 38.39 -40.42 -2.95
C GLY A 246 37.44 -40.43 -4.15
N ASN A 247 36.68 -39.35 -4.30
CA ASN A 247 35.74 -39.19 -5.41
C ASN A 247 36.45 -38.71 -6.69
N TYR A 248 37.43 -39.50 -7.16
CA TYR A 248 38.17 -39.21 -8.39
C TYR A 248 37.45 -39.84 -9.59
N GLU A 249 37.01 -39.00 -10.52
CA GLU A 249 36.39 -39.42 -11.78
C GLU A 249 37.43 -39.53 -12.89
N TYR A 250 37.26 -40.52 -13.77
CA TYR A 250 38.10 -40.75 -14.94
C TYR A 250 37.22 -41.00 -16.17
N CYS A 251 37.65 -40.51 -17.34
CA CYS A 251 36.98 -40.84 -18.60
C CYS A 251 37.28 -42.29 -19.02
N GLU A 252 36.48 -42.84 -19.94
CA GLU A 252 36.63 -44.20 -20.48
C GLU A 252 38.08 -44.54 -20.91
N LYS A 253 38.80 -43.56 -21.47
CA LYS A 253 40.19 -43.73 -21.91
C LYS A 253 41.20 -43.89 -20.76
N HIS A 254 40.92 -43.30 -19.60
CA HIS A 254 41.85 -43.27 -18.46
C HIS A 254 41.43 -44.12 -17.27
N ILE A 255 40.19 -44.62 -17.23
CA ILE A 255 39.71 -45.45 -16.10
C ILE A 255 40.51 -46.75 -15.93
N ARG A 256 41.11 -47.29 -17.00
CA ARG A 256 41.92 -48.52 -16.93
C ARG A 256 43.43 -48.30 -16.80
N ASN A 257 43.91 -47.10 -17.12
CA ASN A 257 45.34 -46.79 -17.26
C ASN A 257 45.77 -45.58 -16.41
N HIS A 258 45.14 -45.35 -15.27
CA HIS A 258 45.52 -44.28 -14.35
C HIS A 258 46.29 -44.83 -13.14
N GLU A 259 47.14 -43.99 -12.57
CA GLU A 259 47.76 -44.26 -11.28
C GLU A 259 46.73 -44.09 -10.16
N HIS A 260 46.60 -45.13 -9.32
CA HIS A 260 45.69 -45.08 -8.19
C HIS A 260 46.19 -44.09 -7.15
N LYS A 261 45.35 -43.11 -6.86
CA LYS A 261 45.61 -42.15 -5.78
C LYS A 261 45.13 -42.79 -4.47
N SER A 262 46.07 -43.17 -3.61
CA SER A 262 45.80 -43.46 -2.21
C SER A 262 45.91 -42.16 -1.43
N LYS A 263 44.99 -41.95 -0.48
CA LYS A 263 44.99 -40.77 0.37
C LYS A 263 45.92 -41.04 1.56
N VAL A 264 47.17 -41.41 1.29
CA VAL A 264 48.22 -41.25 2.30
C VAL A 264 48.46 -39.75 2.37
N ILE A 265 47.81 -39.09 3.34
CA ILE A 265 48.10 -37.69 3.63
C ILE A 265 49.53 -37.67 4.16
N ASN A 266 50.51 -37.43 3.28
CA ASN A 266 51.86 -37.18 3.71
C ASN A 266 51.88 -35.77 4.33
N MET A 267 52.00 -35.69 5.66
CA MET A 267 51.88 -34.43 6.41
C MET A 267 52.89 -33.36 5.95
N GLU A 268 53.96 -33.76 5.25
CA GLU A 268 54.98 -32.87 4.71
C GLU A 268 54.48 -31.99 3.55
N ASP A 269 53.55 -32.47 2.72
CA ASP A 269 53.07 -31.71 1.55
C ASP A 269 52.11 -30.58 1.96
N ARG A 270 51.40 -30.72 3.09
CA ARG A 270 50.49 -29.68 3.60
C ARG A 270 51.23 -28.45 4.15
N ARG A 271 52.53 -28.55 4.43
CA ARG A 271 53.38 -27.41 4.85
C ARG A 271 53.91 -26.58 3.69
N ARG A 272 53.81 -27.05 2.44
CA ARG A 272 54.29 -26.33 1.26
C ARG A 272 53.22 -25.45 0.60
N GLU A 273 51.95 -25.63 0.96
CA GLU A 273 50.80 -24.87 0.44
C GLU A 273 50.25 -23.82 1.43
N SER A 274 50.92 -23.58 2.57
CA SER A 274 50.65 -22.48 3.51
C SER A 274 51.76 -21.44 3.47
#